data_AF-W7WCI5-F1
#
_entry.id   AF-W7WCI5-F1
#
_cell.length_a   1.000
_cell.length_b   1.000
_cell.length_c   1.000
_cell.angle_alpha   90.00
_cell.angle_beta   90.00
_cell.angle_gamma   90.00
#
_symmetry.space_group_name_H-M   'P 1'
#
loop_
_entity.id
_entity.type
_entity.pdbx_description
1 polymer ?
#
loop_
_entity_poly.entity_id
_entity_poly.type
_entity_poly.pdbx_seq_one_letter_code
_entity_poly.pdbx_strand_id
1 'polypeptide(L)'
;MGGGAQRGAPRYTNLKGFDFVWEPRTLEAYRALPRWRRRLERVYRSGWAPWLYYLVEIWWNRLLFPNRRTMPTRRAAFFWDGVLVVAGAAAWIAGLVAAAAATGQSATLLVLTGFVLPFVFWNGMIGFVVYVHHTHTGVAWYEDKRRWADAQPFVSTTVHLTFRSFMGSALHHIMEHTAHHVDMSVPLYRLKRAQKLLEERLAGHIVVQPFSWRWYADTARRCKLYDFEAGCWTDFSGRRTSTPLAAG
;
A
#
# COMPACT_ATOMS: atom_id res chain seq x y z
N MET A 1 29.15 26.46 11.57
CA MET A 1 27.93 26.87 12.29
C MET A 1 26.82 26.92 11.24
N GLY A 2 25.73 26.18 11.25
CA GLY A 2 25.15 25.14 12.09
C GLY A 2 23.99 24.59 11.25
N GLY A 3 23.80 23.27 11.23
CA GLY A 3 22.76 22.63 10.42
C GLY A 3 21.34 22.99 10.88
N GLY A 4 20.36 22.75 10.00
CA GLY A 4 18.96 22.93 10.34
C GLY A 4 18.00 22.44 9.26
N ALA A 5 17.59 21.18 9.38
CA ALA A 5 16.29 20.64 8.94
C ALA A 5 15.95 20.59 7.43
N GLN A 6 16.31 19.48 6.78
CA GLN A 6 15.42 18.90 5.76
C GLN A 6 14.25 18.23 6.49
N ARG A 7 13.22 19.00 6.86
CA ARG A 7 11.95 18.49 7.38
C ARG A 7 11.06 18.07 6.21
N GLY A 8 10.73 16.78 6.15
CA GLY A 8 9.56 16.22 5.46
C GLY A 8 9.39 16.61 3.99
N ALA A 9 10.16 16.01 3.08
CA ALA A 9 9.71 15.97 1.70
C ALA A 9 8.38 15.21 1.66
N PRO A 10 7.33 15.76 1.02
CA PRO A 10 6.08 15.05 0.88
C PRO A 10 6.29 13.71 0.19
N ARG A 11 5.86 12.62 0.84
CA ARG A 11 5.81 11.31 0.17
C ARG A 11 4.77 11.45 -0.94
N TYR A 12 5.20 11.38 -2.20
CA TYR A 12 4.29 11.46 -3.34
C TYR A 12 3.34 10.25 -3.28
N THR A 13 2.06 10.49 -2.98
CA THR A 13 0.99 9.49 -2.94
C THR A 13 0.09 9.65 -4.15
N ASN A 14 -0.28 8.54 -4.80
CA ASN A 14 -1.08 8.51 -6.03
C ASN A 14 -0.57 9.40 -7.20
N LEU A 15 0.74 9.63 -7.26
CA LEU A 15 1.41 10.24 -8.40
C LEU A 15 2.12 9.15 -9.21
N LYS A 16 1.68 8.95 -10.45
CA LYS A 16 2.22 7.97 -11.39
C LYS A 16 3.74 8.09 -11.51
N GLY A 17 4.44 6.97 -11.47
CA GLY A 17 5.91 6.93 -11.53
C GLY A 17 6.65 7.33 -10.25
N PHE A 18 5.95 7.85 -9.22
CA PHE A 18 6.53 8.14 -7.91
C PHE A 18 5.95 7.21 -6.83
N ASP A 19 4.62 7.12 -6.76
CA ASP A 19 3.93 6.16 -5.91
C ASP A 19 3.75 4.83 -6.66
N PHE A 20 4.42 3.79 -6.18
CA PHE A 20 4.27 2.45 -6.75
C PHE A 20 3.20 1.62 -6.05
N VAL A 21 2.63 2.13 -4.97
CA VAL A 21 1.66 1.43 -4.16
C VAL A 21 0.32 1.44 -4.89
N TRP A 22 -0.06 0.30 -5.45
CA TRP A 22 -1.31 0.12 -6.21
C TRP A 22 -1.51 1.06 -7.41
N GLU A 23 -0.42 1.58 -7.98
CA GLU A 23 -0.43 2.39 -9.20
C GLU A 23 -1.26 1.74 -10.32
N PRO A 24 -2.36 2.37 -10.75
CA PRO A 24 -3.21 1.82 -11.79
C PRO A 24 -2.59 2.03 -13.17
N ARG A 25 -2.89 1.08 -14.06
CA ARG A 25 -2.51 1.17 -15.47
C ARG A 25 -3.60 1.85 -16.27
N THR A 26 -3.20 2.54 -17.34
CA THR A 26 -4.13 2.92 -18.40
C THR A 26 -4.58 1.68 -19.18
N LEU A 27 -5.68 1.80 -19.93
CA LEU A 27 -6.15 0.74 -20.83
C LEU A 27 -5.10 0.36 -21.87
N GLU A 28 -4.43 1.35 -22.45
CA GLU A 28 -3.37 1.14 -23.42
C GLU A 28 -2.19 0.38 -22.80
N ALA A 29 -1.70 0.86 -21.65
CA ALA A 29 -0.60 0.22 -20.93
C ALA A 29 -0.96 -1.22 -20.52
N TYR A 30 -2.22 -1.48 -20.13
CA TYR A 30 -2.70 -2.82 -19.83
C TYR A 30 -2.74 -3.72 -21.08
N ARG A 31 -3.22 -3.20 -22.21
CA ARG A 31 -3.32 -3.97 -23.46
C ARG A 31 -1.96 -4.34 -24.03
N ALA A 32 -0.97 -3.47 -23.88
CA ALA A 32 0.43 -3.68 -24.29
C ALA A 32 1.16 -4.77 -23.49
N LEU A 33 0.62 -5.20 -22.34
CA LEU A 33 1.24 -6.25 -21.53
C LEU A 33 1.14 -7.64 -22.20
N PRO A 34 2.15 -8.50 -21.99
CA PRO A 34 2.05 -9.92 -22.29
C PRO A 34 0.83 -10.58 -21.63
N ARG A 35 0.27 -11.61 -22.27
CA ARG A 35 -0.97 -12.28 -21.81
C ARG A 35 -0.90 -12.75 -20.36
N TRP A 36 0.24 -13.30 -19.92
CA TRP A 36 0.43 -13.75 -18.53
C TRP A 36 0.36 -12.58 -17.54
N ARG A 37 0.95 -11.43 -17.87
CA ARG A 37 0.96 -10.24 -17.01
C ARG A 37 -0.41 -9.60 -16.94
N ARG A 38 -1.18 -9.65 -18.04
CA ARG A 38 -2.60 -9.24 -18.06
C ARG A 38 -3.48 -10.10 -17.15
N ARG A 39 -3.21 -11.41 -17.08
CA ARG A 39 -3.92 -12.32 -16.15
C ARG A 39 -3.53 -12.03 -14.71
N LEU A 40 -2.24 -11.82 -14.44
CA LEU A 40 -1.74 -11.49 -13.11
C LEU A 40 -2.30 -10.15 -12.61
N GLU A 41 -2.39 -9.12 -13.46
CA GLU A 41 -3.05 -7.85 -13.10
C GLU A 41 -4.53 -8.04 -12.75
N ARG A 42 -5.25 -8.92 -13.47
CA ARG A 42 -6.65 -9.27 -13.12
C ARG A 42 -6.74 -9.94 -11.75
N VAL A 43 -5.78 -10.80 -11.42
CA VAL A 43 -5.68 -11.43 -10.10
C VAL A 43 -5.41 -10.38 -9.04
N TYR A 44 -4.41 -9.51 -9.22
CA TYR A 44 -4.10 -8.42 -8.28
C TYR A 44 -5.31 -7.51 -8.04
N ARG A 45 -6.00 -7.10 -9.11
CA ARG A 45 -7.17 -6.21 -9.04
C ARG A 45 -8.48 -6.94 -8.73
N SER A 46 -8.46 -8.23 -8.41
CA SER A 46 -9.69 -9.00 -8.12
C SER A 46 -10.32 -8.65 -6.77
N GLY A 47 -9.53 -8.08 -5.85
CA GLY A 47 -9.91 -7.87 -4.45
C GLY A 47 -9.55 -9.07 -3.55
N TRP A 48 -9.33 -10.27 -4.04
CA TRP A 48 -8.91 -11.39 -3.16
C TRP A 48 -7.39 -11.48 -3.02
N ALA A 49 -6.63 -11.03 -4.02
CA ALA A 49 -5.18 -11.16 -4.09
C ALA A 49 -4.31 -9.92 -3.73
N PRO A 50 -4.74 -8.95 -2.89
CA PRO A 50 -3.81 -7.92 -2.42
C PRO A 50 -2.55 -8.45 -1.74
N TRP A 51 -2.68 -9.58 -1.04
CA TRP A 51 -1.57 -10.29 -0.41
C TRP A 51 -0.50 -10.71 -1.43
N LEU A 52 -0.92 -11.18 -2.60
CA LEU A 52 -0.02 -11.63 -3.65
C LEU A 52 0.67 -10.44 -4.33
N TYR A 53 -0.08 -9.35 -4.58
CA TYR A 53 0.50 -8.11 -5.09
C TYR A 53 1.60 -7.60 -4.17
N TYR A 54 1.32 -7.50 -2.87
CA TYR A 54 2.30 -7.02 -1.91
C TYR A 54 3.51 -7.94 -1.85
N LEU A 55 3.30 -9.26 -1.72
CA LEU A 55 4.39 -10.23 -1.63
C LEU A 55 5.31 -10.18 -2.86
N VAL A 56 4.75 -10.14 -4.07
CA VAL A 56 5.54 -10.20 -5.31
C VAL A 56 6.08 -8.82 -5.71
N GLU A 57 5.19 -7.84 -5.86
CA GLU A 57 5.54 -6.54 -6.46
C GLU A 57 6.20 -5.59 -5.47
N ILE A 58 5.88 -5.67 -4.18
CA ILE A 58 6.42 -4.77 -3.17
C ILE A 58 7.57 -5.47 -2.44
N TRP A 59 7.28 -6.57 -1.72
CA TRP A 59 8.27 -7.24 -0.90
C TRP A 59 9.47 -7.72 -1.71
N TRP A 60 9.27 -8.59 -2.71
CA TRP A 60 10.40 -9.11 -3.48
C TRP A 60 10.99 -8.08 -4.45
N ASN A 61 10.17 -7.47 -5.32
CA ASN A 61 10.69 -6.66 -6.43
C ASN A 61 11.16 -5.24 -6.02
N ARG A 62 10.76 -4.73 -4.85
CA ARG A 62 11.05 -3.35 -4.43
C ARG A 62 11.77 -3.27 -3.10
N LEU A 63 11.39 -4.08 -2.11
CA LEU A 63 12.03 -4.05 -0.80
C LEU A 63 13.31 -4.89 -0.78
N LEU A 64 13.25 -6.16 -1.20
CA LEU A 64 14.38 -7.07 -1.06
C LEU A 64 15.32 -7.09 -2.26
N PHE A 65 14.79 -7.04 -3.48
CA PHE A 65 15.57 -7.02 -4.72
C PHE A 65 15.20 -5.82 -5.61
N PRO A 66 15.45 -4.58 -5.15
CA PRO A 66 15.19 -3.40 -5.98
C PRO A 66 16.03 -3.45 -7.26
N ASN A 67 15.36 -3.34 -8.42
CA ASN A 67 16.01 -3.26 -9.73
C ASN A 67 16.16 -1.79 -10.15
N ARG A 68 17.20 -1.48 -10.96
CA ARG A 68 17.41 -0.17 -11.59
C ARG A 68 16.18 0.38 -12.31
N ARG A 69 15.34 -0.51 -12.87
CA ARG A 69 14.09 -0.14 -13.56
C ARG A 69 13.00 0.36 -12.61
N THR A 70 13.01 -0.08 -11.35
CA THR A 70 11.93 0.19 -10.38
C THR A 70 12.36 1.14 -9.27
N MET A 71 13.63 1.16 -8.87
CA MET A 71 14.19 2.04 -7.83
C MET A 71 15.64 2.45 -8.15
N PRO A 72 15.86 3.58 -8.86
CA PRO A 72 17.19 3.97 -9.34
C PRO A 72 18.12 4.51 -8.24
N THR A 73 17.59 5.02 -7.12
CA THR A 73 18.31 5.77 -6.07
C THR A 73 18.63 4.93 -4.80
N ARG A 74 19.78 5.23 -4.16
CA ARG A 74 20.26 4.69 -2.86
C ARG A 74 20.57 3.18 -2.74
N ARG A 75 21.27 2.60 -3.72
CA ARG A 75 21.47 1.14 -3.84
C ARG A 75 22.29 0.45 -2.75
N ALA A 76 23.34 1.09 -2.23
CA ALA A 76 24.24 0.43 -1.29
C ALA A 76 23.58 0.17 0.07
N ALA A 77 22.81 1.15 0.58
CA ALA A 77 22.04 0.98 1.82
C ALA A 77 20.98 -0.12 1.68
N PHE A 78 20.18 -0.07 0.60
CA PHE A 78 19.18 -1.11 0.32
C PHE A 78 19.77 -2.51 0.19
N PHE A 79 20.97 -2.63 -0.39
CA PHE A 79 21.66 -3.92 -0.47
C PHE A 79 22.02 -4.44 0.92
N TRP A 80 22.63 -3.62 1.77
CA TRP A 80 22.99 -4.03 3.13
C TRP A 80 21.78 -4.28 4.02
N ASP A 81 20.71 -3.50 3.86
CA ASP A 81 19.43 -3.75 4.50
C ASP A 81 18.86 -5.12 4.07
N GLY A 82 18.92 -5.43 2.77
CA GLY A 82 18.51 -6.72 2.24
C GLY A 82 19.35 -7.89 2.77
N VAL A 83 20.68 -7.72 2.84
CA VAL A 83 21.60 -8.70 3.45
C VAL A 83 21.24 -8.91 4.92
N LEU A 84 21.01 -7.84 5.68
CA LEU A 84 20.62 -7.91 7.09
C LEU A 84 19.30 -8.68 7.27
N VAL A 85 18.29 -8.39 6.44
CA VAL A 85 16.99 -9.09 6.47
C VAL A 85 17.16 -10.58 6.15
N VAL A 86 17.93 -10.93 5.12
CA VAL A 86 18.17 -12.33 4.73
C VAL A 86 18.97 -13.07 5.80
N ALA A 87 20.03 -12.45 6.33
CA ALA A 87 20.84 -13.04 7.39
C ALA A 87 20.03 -13.24 8.68
N GLY A 88 19.21 -12.26 9.06
CA GLY A 88 18.30 -12.35 10.19
C GLY A 88 17.25 -13.46 10.01
N ALA A 89 16.65 -13.57 8.82
CA ALA A 89 15.72 -14.65 8.50
C ALA A 89 16.39 -16.03 8.57
N ALA A 90 17.61 -16.17 8.02
CA ALA A 90 18.37 -17.41 8.07
C ALA A 90 18.73 -17.81 9.51
N ALA A 91 19.19 -16.84 10.32
CA ALA A 91 19.51 -17.07 11.73
C ALA A 91 18.26 -17.48 12.53
N TRP A 92 17.10 -16.85 12.28
CA TRP A 92 15.84 -17.20 12.91
C TRP A 92 15.38 -18.61 12.56
N ILE A 93 15.41 -18.98 11.27
CA ILE A 93 15.06 -20.32 10.81
C ILE A 93 16.01 -21.37 11.41
N ALA A 94 17.31 -21.10 11.44
CA ALA A 94 18.30 -21.97 12.09
C ALA A 94 18.01 -22.15 13.58
N GLY A 95 17.63 -21.07 14.28
CA GLY A 95 17.19 -21.11 15.68
C GLY A 95 15.94 -21.97 15.88
N LEU A 96 14.94 -21.87 15.00
CA LEU A 96 13.75 -22.73 15.04
C LEU A 96 14.08 -24.21 14.82
N VAL A 97 14.98 -24.51 13.88
CA VAL A 97 15.44 -25.88 13.62
C VAL A 97 16.22 -26.43 14.81
N ALA A 98 17.11 -25.64 15.40
CA ALA A 98 17.86 -26.02 16.60
C ALA A 98 16.94 -26.24 17.79
N ALA A 99 15.95 -25.37 17.99
CA ALA A 99 14.93 -25.53 19.03
C ALA A 99 14.13 -26.81 18.82
N ALA A 100 13.71 -27.10 17.59
CA ALA A 100 13.00 -28.35 17.26
C ALA A 100 13.82 -29.59 17.61
N ALA A 101 15.12 -29.58 17.31
CA ALA A 101 16.02 -30.67 17.68
C ALA A 101 16.17 -30.81 19.20
N ALA A 102 16.31 -29.70 19.92
CA ALA A 102 16.48 -29.68 21.38
C ALA A 102 15.21 -30.13 22.14
N THR A 103 14.02 -29.89 21.58
CA THR A 103 12.74 -30.24 22.21
C THR A 103 12.12 -31.52 21.64
N GLY A 104 12.78 -32.18 20.68
CA GLY A 104 12.24 -33.37 20.01
C GLY A 104 11.00 -33.10 19.14
N GLN A 105 10.79 -31.86 18.72
CA GLN A 105 9.66 -31.44 17.90
C GLN A 105 9.96 -31.51 16.40
N SER A 106 8.91 -31.48 15.57
CA SER A 106 9.08 -31.40 14.11
C SER A 106 9.63 -30.04 13.69
N ALA A 107 10.83 -30.02 13.10
CA ALA A 107 11.43 -28.82 12.54
C ALA A 107 10.54 -28.19 11.46
N THR A 108 9.89 -29.01 10.63
CA THR A 108 8.94 -28.54 9.61
C THR A 108 7.78 -27.79 10.25
N LEU A 109 7.17 -28.35 11.30
CA LEU A 109 6.06 -27.69 11.98
C LEU A 109 6.49 -26.34 12.58
N LEU A 110 7.63 -26.31 13.27
CA LEU A 110 8.16 -25.09 13.90
C LEU A 110 8.52 -24.01 12.88
N VAL A 111 9.13 -24.37 11.75
CA VAL A 111 9.43 -23.41 10.68
C VAL A 111 8.13 -22.91 10.02
N LEU A 112 7.15 -23.78 9.80
CA LEU A 112 5.87 -23.38 9.22
C LEU A 112 5.12 -22.40 10.13
N THR A 113 5.00 -22.68 11.42
CA THR A 113 4.22 -21.85 12.34
C THR A 113 5.02 -20.66 12.89
N GLY A 114 6.34 -20.78 13.04
CA GLY A 114 7.23 -19.76 13.61
C GLY A 114 7.87 -18.82 12.59
N PHE A 115 7.77 -19.12 11.29
CA PHE A 115 8.31 -18.24 10.23
C PHE A 115 7.37 -18.09 9.04
N VAL A 116 7.00 -19.19 8.37
CA VAL A 116 6.26 -19.11 7.09
C VAL A 116 4.88 -18.51 7.25
N LEU A 117 4.08 -19.01 8.19
CA LEU A 117 2.72 -18.54 8.43
C LEU A 117 2.69 -17.08 8.89
N PRO A 118 3.48 -16.64 9.89
CA PRO A 118 3.58 -15.22 10.25
C PRO A 118 4.01 -14.33 9.08
N PHE A 119 4.97 -14.77 8.27
CA PHE A 119 5.46 -14.01 7.13
C PHE A 119 4.38 -13.84 6.05
N VAL A 120 3.67 -14.90 5.69
CA VAL A 120 2.56 -14.85 4.73
C VAL A 120 1.41 -14.02 5.28
N PHE A 121 1.07 -14.20 6.57
CA PHE A 121 0.06 -13.41 7.25
C PHE A 121 0.39 -11.92 7.21
N TRP A 122 1.63 -11.53 7.56
CA TRP A 122 2.08 -10.14 7.53
C TRP A 122 1.94 -9.54 6.13
N ASN A 123 2.43 -10.22 5.09
CA ASN A 123 2.30 -9.78 3.70
C ASN A 123 0.83 -9.64 3.27
N GLY A 124 -0.03 -10.55 3.73
CA GLY A 124 -1.47 -10.48 3.46
C GLY A 124 -2.16 -9.33 4.16
N MET A 125 -1.89 -9.15 5.45
CA MET A 125 -2.44 -8.08 6.26
C MET A 125 -2.03 -6.71 5.71
N ILE A 126 -0.73 -6.49 5.48
CA ILE A 126 -0.25 -5.19 4.98
C ILE A 126 -0.70 -4.96 3.53
N GLY A 127 -0.72 -5.99 2.69
CA GLY A 127 -1.24 -5.91 1.32
C GLY A 127 -2.70 -5.49 1.29
N PHE A 128 -3.53 -6.05 2.17
CA PHE A 128 -4.92 -5.65 2.35
C PHE A 128 -5.06 -4.21 2.86
N VAL A 129 -4.38 -3.86 3.96
CA VAL A 129 -4.43 -2.52 4.56
C VAL A 129 -4.06 -1.48 3.52
N VAL A 130 -2.93 -1.66 2.85
CA VAL A 130 -2.46 -0.70 1.84
C VAL A 130 -3.43 -0.63 0.65
N TYR A 131 -4.03 -1.74 0.23
CA TYR A 131 -5.02 -1.72 -0.85
C TYR A 131 -6.25 -0.86 -0.50
N VAL A 132 -6.87 -1.07 0.66
CA VAL A 132 -8.11 -0.36 1.04
C VAL A 132 -7.90 1.13 1.28
N HIS A 133 -6.69 1.55 1.64
CA HIS A 133 -6.38 2.96 1.85
C HIS A 133 -6.00 3.70 0.56
N HIS A 134 -5.51 2.99 -0.47
CA HIS A 134 -5.03 3.60 -1.72
C HIS A 134 -5.92 3.31 -2.94
N THR A 135 -6.98 2.51 -2.76
CA THR A 135 -7.90 2.14 -3.85
C THR A 135 -9.33 2.53 -3.48
N HIS A 136 -9.86 3.55 -4.13
CA HIS A 136 -11.25 3.99 -3.96
C HIS A 136 -11.73 4.82 -5.15
N THR A 137 -13.02 4.78 -5.47
CA THR A 137 -13.60 5.54 -6.58
C THR A 137 -13.59 7.05 -6.35
N GLY A 138 -13.55 7.48 -5.09
CA GLY A 138 -13.43 8.88 -4.69
C GLY A 138 -11.98 9.38 -4.52
N VAL A 139 -10.99 8.53 -4.82
CA VAL A 139 -9.56 8.86 -4.70
C VAL A 139 -8.95 8.88 -6.09
N ALA A 140 -8.35 10.01 -6.46
CA ALA A 140 -7.77 10.23 -7.78
C ALA A 140 -6.32 9.74 -7.86
N TRP A 141 -5.91 9.41 -9.08
CA TRP A 141 -4.52 9.25 -9.49
C TRP A 141 -4.12 10.33 -10.49
N TYR A 142 -2.89 10.81 -10.39
CA TYR A 142 -2.37 11.90 -11.20
C TYR A 142 -1.13 11.47 -11.96
N GLU A 143 -0.97 11.99 -13.18
CA GLU A 143 0.28 11.84 -13.95
C GLU A 143 1.07 13.16 -14.08
N ASP A 144 0.39 14.29 -13.88
CA ASP A 144 1.02 15.61 -13.84
C ASP A 144 1.25 16.05 -12.39
N LYS A 145 2.47 16.52 -12.10
CA LYS A 145 2.88 16.92 -10.75
C LYS A 145 2.20 18.22 -10.28
N ARG A 146 1.85 19.13 -11.21
CA ARG A 146 1.20 20.40 -10.83
C ARG A 146 -0.23 20.13 -10.40
N ARG A 147 -1.01 19.42 -11.24
CA ARG A 147 -2.36 18.94 -10.89
C ARG A 147 -2.38 18.13 -9.60
N TRP A 148 -1.38 17.28 -9.39
CA TRP A 148 -1.22 16.54 -8.14
C TRP A 148 -1.02 17.45 -6.93
N ALA A 149 -0.18 18.49 -7.03
CA ALA A 149 0.09 19.41 -5.93
C ALA A 149 -1.14 20.29 -5.61
N ASP A 150 -1.86 20.75 -6.64
CA ASP A 150 -3.05 21.58 -6.51
C ASP A 150 -4.20 20.83 -5.81
N ALA A 151 -4.27 19.51 -5.99
CA ALA A 151 -5.30 18.65 -5.42
C ALA A 151 -5.14 18.32 -3.91
N GLN A 152 -4.21 18.95 -3.19
CA GLN A 152 -3.94 18.71 -1.76
C GLN A 152 -3.73 17.21 -1.44
N PRO A 153 -2.71 16.58 -2.03
CA PRO A 153 -2.61 15.12 -2.11
C PRO A 153 -2.44 14.45 -0.74
N PHE A 154 -1.92 15.17 0.26
CA PHE A 154 -1.76 14.70 1.63
C PHE A 154 -3.04 14.20 2.29
N VAL A 155 -4.19 14.66 1.82
CA VAL A 155 -5.51 14.32 2.37
C VAL A 155 -6.46 13.70 1.36
N SER A 156 -6.31 14.03 0.07
CA SER A 156 -7.22 13.58 -0.99
C SER A 156 -6.82 12.25 -1.64
N THR A 157 -5.58 11.80 -1.47
CA THR A 157 -5.09 10.58 -2.13
C THR A 157 -5.15 9.33 -1.26
N THR A 158 -5.72 9.43 -0.06
CA THR A 158 -5.90 8.28 0.85
C THR A 158 -7.30 8.25 1.42
N VAL A 159 -7.77 7.04 1.72
CA VAL A 159 -9.06 6.83 2.37
C VAL A 159 -8.83 6.74 3.87
N HIS A 160 -9.56 7.49 4.67
CA HIS A 160 -9.68 7.17 6.10
C HIS A 160 -10.73 6.09 6.28
N LEU A 161 -10.29 4.87 6.53
CA LEU A 161 -11.17 3.72 6.66
C LEU A 161 -11.57 3.52 8.13
N THR A 162 -12.86 3.67 8.43
CA THR A 162 -13.39 3.51 9.79
C THR A 162 -13.96 2.11 9.98
N PHE A 163 -13.78 1.53 11.18
CA PHE A 163 -14.42 0.28 11.56
C PHE A 163 -15.45 0.53 12.64
N ARG A 164 -16.59 -0.17 12.57
CA ARG A 164 -17.66 -0.11 13.59
C ARG A 164 -17.28 -0.76 14.92
N SER A 165 -16.11 -1.41 15.01
CA SER A 165 -15.63 -2.13 16.20
C SER A 165 -14.28 -1.58 16.69
N PHE A 166 -13.88 -1.97 17.90
CA PHE A 166 -12.57 -1.65 18.51
C PHE A 166 -11.35 -2.17 17.73
N MET A 167 -11.52 -2.80 16.55
CA MET A 167 -10.45 -3.27 15.66
C MET A 167 -9.42 -2.19 15.31
N GLY A 168 -9.81 -0.90 15.29
CA GLY A 168 -8.86 0.20 15.08
C GLY A 168 -7.78 0.34 16.16
N SER A 169 -7.98 -0.24 17.35
CA SER A 169 -6.96 -0.30 18.40
C SER A 169 -6.05 -1.52 18.27
N ALA A 170 -6.59 -2.68 17.87
CA ALA A 170 -5.85 -3.92 17.70
C ALA A 170 -4.83 -3.86 16.54
N LEU A 171 -5.08 -2.98 15.55
CA LEU A 171 -4.19 -2.74 14.42
C LEU A 171 -3.23 -1.54 14.64
N HIS A 172 -2.89 -1.21 15.88
CA HIS A 172 -1.94 -0.12 16.21
C HIS A 172 -2.25 1.25 15.58
N HIS A 173 -3.53 1.59 15.40
CA HIS A 173 -3.95 2.83 14.74
C HIS A 173 -3.43 2.99 13.30
N ILE A 174 -3.06 1.89 12.64
CA ILE A 174 -2.70 1.88 11.20
C ILE A 174 -3.83 2.43 10.31
N MET A 175 -5.06 2.43 10.83
CA MET A 175 -6.26 2.96 10.17
C MET A 175 -6.31 4.50 10.14
N GLU A 176 -5.51 5.17 10.98
CA GLU A 176 -5.29 6.62 10.95
C GLU A 176 -4.27 6.98 9.84
N HIS A 177 -4.43 6.35 8.68
CA HIS A 177 -3.46 6.34 7.59
C HIS A 177 -3.30 7.72 6.93
N THR A 178 -4.39 8.49 6.85
CA THR A 178 -4.34 9.87 6.33
C THR A 178 -3.44 10.73 7.22
N ALA A 179 -3.65 10.74 8.55
CA ALA A 179 -2.76 11.44 9.48
C ALA A 179 -1.31 10.96 9.40
N HIS A 180 -1.06 9.67 9.20
CA HIS A 180 0.27 9.12 8.99
C HIS A 180 0.96 9.67 7.73
N HIS A 181 0.23 9.84 6.62
CA HIS A 181 0.78 10.42 5.40
C HIS A 181 1.02 11.92 5.51
N VAL A 182 0.19 12.65 6.28
CA VAL A 182 0.41 14.07 6.56
C VAL A 182 1.71 14.27 7.35
N ASP A 183 1.92 13.49 8.42
CA ASP A 183 3.13 13.56 9.23
C ASP A 183 3.45 12.22 9.92
N MET A 184 4.44 11.51 9.37
CA MET A 184 4.92 10.23 9.91
C MET A 184 5.62 10.36 11.28
N SER A 185 5.93 11.57 11.74
CA SER A 185 6.58 11.81 13.04
C SER A 185 5.58 11.91 14.20
N VAL A 186 4.28 12.01 13.91
CA VAL A 186 3.23 12.05 14.94
C VAL A 186 3.25 10.74 15.73
N PRO A 187 3.44 10.78 17.06
CA PRO A 187 3.44 9.58 17.88
C PRO A 187 2.10 8.83 17.81
N LEU A 188 2.13 7.49 17.86
CA LEU A 188 0.94 6.64 17.73
C LEU A 188 -0.22 7.06 18.63
N TYR A 189 0.05 7.42 19.88
CA TYR A 189 -0.96 7.84 20.86
C TYR A 189 -1.61 9.21 20.55
N ARG A 190 -1.06 9.99 19.61
CA ARG A 190 -1.62 11.27 19.12
C ARG A 190 -2.28 11.14 17.75
N LEU A 191 -2.13 10.02 17.04
CA LEU A 191 -2.64 9.85 15.67
C LEU A 191 -4.15 10.07 15.58
N LYS A 192 -4.94 9.47 16.50
CA LYS A 192 -6.41 9.68 16.52
C LYS A 192 -6.81 11.14 16.65
N ARG A 193 -6.10 11.90 17.48
CA ARG A 193 -6.36 13.34 17.66
C ARG A 193 -5.96 14.12 16.41
N ALA A 194 -4.84 13.75 15.78
CA ALA A 194 -4.39 14.35 14.54
C ALA A 194 -5.38 14.08 13.39
N GLN A 195 -5.85 12.84 13.24
CA GLN A 195 -6.86 12.46 12.26
C GLN A 195 -8.15 13.27 12.45
N LYS A 196 -8.69 13.31 13.67
CA LYS A 196 -9.91 14.07 13.96
C LYS A 196 -9.76 15.55 13.61
N LEU A 197 -8.60 16.15 13.93
CA LEU A 197 -8.31 17.53 13.57
C LEU A 197 -8.28 17.74 12.05
N LEU A 198 -7.70 16.80 11.29
CA LEU A 198 -7.69 16.87 9.83
C LEU A 198 -9.11 16.77 9.26
N GLU A 199 -9.93 15.85 9.76
CA GLU A 199 -11.32 15.69 9.33
C GLU A 199 -12.19 16.92 9.63
N GLU A 200 -11.99 17.56 10.79
CA GLU A 200 -12.69 18.79 11.17
C GLU A 200 -12.26 19.99 10.30
N ARG A 201 -10.96 20.11 10.00
CA ARG A 201 -10.39 21.28 9.33
C ARG A 201 -10.41 21.20 7.80
N LEU A 202 -10.47 19.99 7.26
CA LEU A 202 -10.43 19.70 5.82
C LEU A 202 -11.66 18.86 5.42
N ALA A 203 -12.80 19.13 6.06
CA ALA A 203 -14.07 18.48 5.76
C ALA A 203 -14.39 18.61 4.26
N GLY A 204 -14.72 17.49 3.63
CA GLY A 204 -14.97 17.42 2.18
C GLY A 204 -13.74 17.09 1.32
N HIS A 205 -12.52 17.18 1.86
CA HIS A 205 -11.28 16.80 1.15
C HIS A 205 -10.77 15.40 1.53
N ILE A 206 -11.24 14.84 2.65
CA ILE A 206 -10.88 13.49 3.12
C ILE A 206 -12.01 12.53 2.80
N VAL A 207 -11.68 11.44 2.09
CA VAL A 207 -12.61 10.34 1.87
C VAL A 207 -12.68 9.49 3.13
N VAL A 208 -13.74 9.67 3.92
CA VAL A 208 -14.05 8.81 5.08
C VAL A 208 -14.96 7.67 4.64
N GLN A 209 -14.56 6.43 4.91
CA GLN A 209 -15.27 5.24 4.45
C GLN A 209 -15.46 4.22 5.58
N PRO A 210 -16.70 3.96 6.01
CA PRO A 210 -17.01 2.83 6.89
C PRO A 210 -16.74 1.51 6.17
N PHE A 211 -15.93 0.65 6.78
CA PHE A 211 -15.62 -0.65 6.21
C PHE A 211 -16.85 -1.56 6.19
N SER A 212 -17.06 -2.20 5.05
CA SER A 212 -17.88 -3.40 4.93
C SER A 212 -17.32 -4.29 3.80
N TRP A 213 -17.52 -5.61 3.90
CA TRP A 213 -17.12 -6.52 2.83
C TRP A 213 -17.85 -6.24 1.51
N ARG A 214 -19.08 -5.74 1.58
CA ARG A 214 -19.85 -5.31 0.40
C ARG A 214 -19.19 -4.13 -0.29
N TRP A 215 -18.80 -3.10 0.47
CA TRP A 215 -18.04 -1.96 -0.06
C TRP A 215 -16.72 -2.43 -0.68
N TYR A 216 -15.98 -3.28 0.04
CA TYR A 216 -14.70 -3.79 -0.43
C TYR A 216 -14.82 -4.50 -1.79
N ALA A 217 -15.81 -5.39 -1.93
CA ALA A 217 -16.08 -6.09 -3.18
C ALA A 217 -16.48 -5.13 -4.31
N ASP A 218 -17.27 -4.09 -4.02
CA ASP A 218 -17.65 -3.09 -5.02
C ASP A 218 -16.45 -2.22 -5.46
N THR A 219 -15.64 -1.74 -4.51
CA THR A 219 -14.38 -1.03 -4.76
C THR A 219 -13.47 -1.86 -5.63
N ALA A 220 -13.25 -3.13 -5.27
CA ALA A 220 -12.44 -4.02 -6.07
C ALA A 220 -13.02 -4.18 -7.48
N ARG A 221 -14.33 -4.37 -7.64
CA ARG A 221 -15.00 -4.49 -8.94
C ARG A 221 -14.82 -3.25 -9.82
N ARG A 222 -14.88 -2.04 -9.26
CA ARG A 222 -14.80 -0.78 -10.00
C ARG A 222 -13.37 -0.36 -10.32
N CYS A 223 -12.43 -0.53 -9.37
CA CYS A 223 -11.09 0.05 -9.47
C CYS A 223 -10.08 -0.92 -10.14
N LYS A 224 -10.19 -1.12 -11.47
CA LYS A 224 -9.29 -2.04 -12.21
C LYS A 224 -8.14 -1.29 -12.89
N LEU A 225 -8.51 -0.31 -13.73
CA LEU A 225 -7.62 0.53 -14.52
C LEU A 225 -7.99 1.99 -14.29
N TYR A 226 -7.16 2.93 -14.74
CA TYR A 226 -7.41 4.35 -14.53
C TYR A 226 -7.21 5.16 -15.81
N ASP A 227 -8.13 6.08 -16.05
CA ASP A 227 -8.08 7.09 -17.08
C ASP A 227 -7.64 8.41 -16.42
N PHE A 228 -6.38 8.80 -16.64
CA PHE A 228 -5.76 9.97 -16.01
C PHE A 228 -6.27 11.28 -16.62
N GLU A 229 -6.68 11.27 -17.88
CA GLU A 229 -7.24 12.44 -18.55
C GLU A 229 -8.64 12.72 -18.00
N ALA A 230 -9.49 11.69 -17.96
CA ALA A 230 -10.86 11.80 -17.45
C ALA A 230 -10.95 11.78 -15.91
N GLY A 231 -9.87 11.45 -15.20
CA GLY A 231 -9.86 11.38 -13.73
C GLY A 231 -10.83 10.34 -13.16
N CYS A 232 -10.92 9.16 -13.78
CA CYS A 232 -11.85 8.12 -13.35
C CYS A 232 -11.30 6.69 -13.49
N TRP A 233 -11.90 5.79 -12.71
CA TRP A 233 -11.65 4.36 -12.79
C TRP A 233 -12.39 3.74 -13.97
N THR A 234 -11.76 2.72 -14.56
CA THR A 234 -12.32 1.92 -15.64
C THR A 234 -12.18 0.43 -15.36
N ASP A 235 -13.01 -0.39 -16.02
CA ASP A 235 -12.83 -1.83 -16.07
C ASP A 235 -11.74 -2.24 -17.09
N PHE A 236 -11.44 -3.54 -17.19
CA PHE A 236 -10.44 -4.05 -18.14
C PHE A 236 -10.82 -3.93 -19.62
N SER A 237 -12.04 -3.48 -19.94
CA SER A 237 -12.49 -3.14 -21.29
C SER A 237 -12.42 -1.65 -21.59
N GLY A 238 -12.16 -0.81 -20.59
CA GLY A 238 -12.12 0.65 -20.70
C GLY A 238 -13.44 1.34 -20.38
N ARG A 239 -14.47 0.61 -19.93
CA ARG A 239 -15.73 1.24 -19.52
C ARG A 239 -15.54 1.93 -18.19
N ARG A 240 -16.01 3.17 -18.08
CA ARG A 240 -15.98 3.95 -16.83
C ARG A 240 -16.79 3.25 -15.74
N THR A 241 -16.22 3.17 -14.55
CA THR A 241 -16.79 2.51 -13.37
C THR A 241 -16.89 3.44 -12.16
N SER A 242 -16.28 4.63 -12.25
CA SER A 242 -16.47 5.74 -11.32
C SER A 242 -16.87 7.01 -12.07
N THR A 243 -17.45 7.95 -11.33
CA THR A 243 -17.63 9.32 -11.80
C THR A 243 -16.25 9.97 -11.96
N PRO A 244 -16.01 10.75 -13.03
CA PRO A 244 -14.88 11.68 -13.13
C PRO A 244 -14.77 12.55 -11.89
N LEU A 245 -13.61 12.52 -11.24
CA LEU A 245 -13.29 13.48 -10.19
C LEU A 245 -12.92 14.79 -10.89
N ALA A 246 -13.62 15.87 -10.54
CA ALA A 246 -13.34 17.18 -11.12
C ALA A 246 -11.85 17.49 -10.96
N ALA A 247 -11.23 18.02 -12.02
CA ALA A 247 -9.93 18.65 -11.89
C ALA A 247 -10.13 19.85 -10.97
N GLY A 248 -9.75 19.70 -9.70
CA GLY A 248 -9.61 20.82 -8.77
C GLY A 248 -8.57 21.80 -9.30
#